data_AF-A0AAV4ZQB6-F1
#
_entry.id   AF-A0AAV4ZQB6-F1
#
_cell.length_a   1.000
_cell.length_b   1.000
_cell.length_c   1.000
_cell.angle_alpha   90.00
_cell.angle_beta   90.00
_cell.angle_gamma   90.00
#
_symmetry.space_group_name_H-M   'P 1'
#
loop_
_entity.id
_entity.type
_entity.pdbx_description
1 polymer ?
#
loop_
_entity_poly.entity_id
_entity_poly.type
_entity_poly.pdbx_seq_one_letter_code
_entity_poly.pdbx_strand_id
1 'polypeptide(L)'
;MTAYFITCHASVACVRDQFRTLYRPEHRLLYHVDAKAPAALHETVRRLGEAFPNVAVLPSRHYAWAGYSQVATTLEAIDHALGAGPDWSHLVVLSEQHCRLRDEAGLAAALEPGISYVDATPFGAMNPGSQADIAHRFSMDYRELPGIGSFGVVPVEPDPDFLARLRHGSNWFILSRQACAHLAAAARTAPEAARLRAAVHPDENMLQTLLAADGGHAGRIEPRETTFVAWPHISGNADMTFRAEDFRAARAGDRLFIRKRPAHLPQAVADILEGWAAMSEADLSARIGAPLEAAAEAPDAEGTALARRVASRVVRRGRGVQADLPNLRFGLRNPSFSLRFRTARIPDGIDVRILSQDLRHFRVLLLEAERPEIDFAPRRLYGRPAPLLRVRVPEFDFRREILVPEDPAHGFWTRPPDGSVIGLVRLIETYIRVAEGLAMTPAPEPVRGIAAVRQEAAARARSLAWSLRRILKSKRPA
;
A
#
# COMPACT_ATOMS: atom_id res chain seq x y z
N MET A 1 25.74 -15.05 3.02
CA MET A 1 25.32 -13.71 3.45
C MET A 1 24.07 -13.30 2.70
N THR A 2 23.09 -12.76 3.43
CA THR A 2 21.80 -12.30 2.89
C THR A 2 21.66 -10.80 3.16
N ALA A 3 21.13 -10.06 2.19
CA ALA A 3 20.66 -8.70 2.39
C ALA A 3 19.16 -8.74 2.70
N TYR A 4 18.75 -8.16 3.83
CA TYR A 4 17.34 -7.99 4.19
C TYR A 4 16.95 -6.54 3.96
N PHE A 5 15.95 -6.30 3.12
CA PHE A 5 15.32 -5.00 2.99
C PHE A 5 14.01 -4.99 3.77
N ILE A 6 13.93 -4.13 4.78
CA ILE A 6 12.84 -4.11 5.76
C ILE A 6 12.17 -2.74 5.72
N THR A 7 10.89 -2.74 5.38
CA THR A 7 10.02 -1.55 5.42
C THR A 7 9.30 -1.46 6.76
N CYS A 8 9.31 -0.28 7.38
CA CYS A 8 8.78 -0.04 8.72
C CYS A 8 7.82 1.14 8.73
N HIS A 9 6.70 1.04 9.44
CA HIS A 9 5.72 2.13 9.52
C HIS A 9 5.06 2.32 10.90
N ALA A 10 5.12 1.34 11.82
CA ALA A 10 4.36 1.45 13.07
C ALA A 10 5.04 0.96 14.35
N SER A 11 5.61 -0.26 14.37
CA SER A 11 5.87 -0.96 15.64
C SER A 11 7.36 -1.08 16.00
N VAL A 12 7.76 -0.39 17.07
CA VAL A 12 9.09 -0.51 17.69
C VAL A 12 9.35 -1.94 18.15
N ALA A 13 8.40 -2.56 18.84
CA ALA A 13 8.54 -3.93 19.34
C ALA A 13 8.75 -4.94 18.21
N CYS A 14 7.99 -4.82 17.11
CA CYS A 14 8.14 -5.70 15.96
C CYS A 14 9.55 -5.56 15.33
N VAL A 15 10.05 -4.32 15.18
CA VAL A 15 11.39 -4.08 14.62
C VAL A 15 12.47 -4.68 15.51
N ARG A 16 12.38 -4.53 16.83
CA ARG A 16 13.38 -5.06 17.77
C ARG A 16 13.42 -6.59 17.75
N ASP A 17 12.26 -7.25 17.81
CA ASP A 17 12.18 -8.70 17.72
C ASP A 17 12.69 -9.22 16.36
N GLN A 18 12.28 -8.58 15.26
CA GLN A 18 12.70 -8.96 13.93
C GLN A 18 14.21 -8.75 13.74
N PHE A 19 14.75 -7.64 14.25
CA PHE A 19 16.19 -7.38 14.23
C PHE A 19 16.94 -8.50 14.96
N ARG A 20 16.57 -8.82 16.20
CA ARG A 20 17.25 -9.85 17.00
C ARG A 20 17.21 -11.22 16.35
N THR A 21 16.11 -11.56 15.68
CA THR A 21 15.94 -12.86 15.01
C THR A 21 16.63 -12.95 13.64
N LEU A 22 16.84 -11.83 12.94
CA LEU A 22 17.51 -11.81 11.63
C LEU A 22 18.99 -11.43 11.71
N TYR A 23 19.42 -10.70 12.73
CA TYR A 23 20.76 -10.15 12.82
C TYR A 23 21.82 -11.24 12.83
N ARG A 24 22.77 -11.16 11.91
CA ARG A 24 24.06 -11.85 11.95
C ARG A 24 25.12 -10.87 11.45
N PRO A 25 26.36 -10.89 11.96
CA PRO A 25 27.42 -9.98 11.49
C PRO A 25 27.67 -10.08 9.97
N GLU A 26 27.44 -11.26 9.39
CA GLU A 26 27.64 -11.53 7.97
C GLU A 26 26.49 -11.04 7.10
N HIS A 27 25.32 -10.76 7.65
CA HIS A 27 24.16 -10.27 6.88
C HIS A 27 24.22 -8.77 6.70
N ARG A 28 23.40 -8.23 5.79
CA ARG A 28 23.15 -6.80 5.69
C ARG A 28 21.68 -6.51 5.94
N LEU A 29 21.39 -5.53 6.79
CA LEU A 29 20.01 -5.14 7.09
C LEU A 29 19.79 -3.70 6.64
N LEU A 30 18.93 -3.52 5.64
CA LEU A 30 18.55 -2.25 5.06
C LEU A 30 17.16 -1.87 5.58
N TYR A 31 17.08 -0.86 6.43
CA TYR A 31 15.81 -0.38 6.95
C TYR A 31 15.34 0.85 6.20
N HIS A 32 14.09 0.85 5.80
CA HIS A 32 13.35 2.06 5.45
C HIS A 32 12.26 2.30 6.48
N VAL A 33 12.19 3.52 6.99
CA VAL A 33 11.10 3.94 7.89
C VAL A 33 10.25 4.97 7.14
N ASP A 34 8.96 4.68 6.96
CA ASP A 34 7.98 5.59 6.39
C ASP A 34 8.04 6.94 7.13
N ALA A 35 8.07 8.05 6.43
CA ALA A 35 8.10 9.38 7.03
C ALA A 35 6.89 9.69 7.91
N LYS A 36 5.81 8.92 7.81
CA LYS A 36 4.64 8.99 8.70
C LYS A 36 4.76 8.16 9.97
N ALA A 37 5.82 7.38 10.13
CA ALA A 37 5.95 6.50 11.27
C ALA A 37 6.18 7.29 12.57
N PRO A 38 5.85 6.71 13.74
CA PRO A 38 6.13 7.35 15.02
C PRO A 38 7.61 7.69 15.19
N ALA A 39 7.92 8.84 15.80
CA ALA A 39 9.30 9.28 16.05
C ALA A 39 10.12 8.22 16.81
N ALA A 40 9.50 7.48 17.73
CA ALA A 40 10.12 6.36 18.45
C ALA A 40 10.64 5.26 17.50
N LEU A 41 9.97 5.02 16.37
CA LEU A 41 10.40 4.04 15.38
C LEU A 41 11.61 4.53 14.58
N HIS A 42 11.58 5.78 14.11
CA HIS A 42 12.72 6.41 13.45
C HIS A 42 13.96 6.38 14.34
N GLU A 43 13.80 6.77 15.61
CA GLU A 43 14.88 6.78 16.58
C GLU A 43 15.41 5.37 16.88
N THR A 44 14.53 4.37 17.02
CA THR A 44 14.95 2.98 17.21
C THR A 44 15.82 2.49 16.04
N VAL A 45 15.39 2.72 14.80
CA VAL A 45 16.12 2.29 13.60
C VAL A 45 17.42 3.07 13.42
N ARG A 46 17.44 4.37 13.73
CA ARG A 46 18.67 5.18 13.74
C ARG A 46 19.71 4.58 14.69
N ARG A 47 19.32 4.27 15.92
CA ARG A 47 20.23 3.65 16.90
C ARG A 47 20.73 2.27 16.48
N LEU A 48 19.91 1.48 15.78
CA LEU A 48 20.36 0.23 15.17
C LEU A 48 21.46 0.47 14.13
N GLY A 49 21.27 1.46 13.24
CA GLY A 49 22.27 1.84 12.24
C GLY A 49 23.59 2.33 12.85
N GLU A 50 23.53 3.01 13.99
CA GLU A 50 24.73 3.50 14.69
C GLU A 50 25.46 2.40 15.47
N ALA A 51 24.73 1.46 16.07
CA ALA A 51 25.31 0.42 16.91
C ALA A 51 25.82 -0.80 16.13
N PHE A 52 25.39 -0.99 14.88
CA PHE A 52 25.70 -2.18 14.09
C PHE A 52 26.17 -1.82 12.67
N PRO A 53 27.44 -2.08 12.31
CA PRO A 53 28.05 -1.57 11.07
C PRO A 53 27.46 -2.16 9.78
N ASN A 54 26.78 -3.30 9.88
CA ASN A 54 26.11 -3.98 8.78
C ASN A 54 24.61 -3.62 8.66
N VAL A 55 24.16 -2.61 9.42
CA VAL A 55 22.82 -2.03 9.32
C VAL A 55 22.90 -0.70 8.59
N ALA A 56 22.07 -0.51 7.57
CA ALA A 56 21.93 0.76 6.88
C ALA A 56 20.50 1.29 7.02
N VAL A 57 20.37 2.59 7.28
CA VAL A 57 19.09 3.30 7.33
C VAL A 57 18.94 4.08 6.03
N LEU A 58 17.98 3.68 5.20
CA LEU A 58 17.67 4.34 3.94
C LEU A 58 16.88 5.64 4.20
N PRO A 59 16.95 6.63 3.29
CA PRO A 59 16.18 7.85 3.42
C PRO A 59 14.69 7.59 3.58
N SER A 60 14.07 8.25 4.56
CA SER A 60 12.63 8.17 4.76
C SER A 60 11.86 8.81 3.60
N ARG A 61 10.70 8.21 3.29
CA ARG A 61 9.77 8.66 2.25
C ARG A 61 8.34 8.48 2.76
N HIS A 62 7.43 9.37 2.36
CA HIS A 62 6.01 9.17 2.57
C HIS A 62 5.49 8.02 1.69
N TYR A 63 5.33 6.84 2.27
CA TYR A 63 4.79 5.68 1.56
C TYR A 63 3.28 5.83 1.33
N ALA A 64 2.87 5.81 0.07
CA ALA A 64 1.48 5.65 -0.30
C ALA A 64 1.16 4.15 -0.43
N TRP A 65 0.04 3.72 0.16
CA TRP A 65 -0.46 2.39 -0.12
C TRP A 65 -0.86 2.31 -1.61
N ALA A 66 -0.49 1.21 -2.26
CA ALA A 66 -0.67 1.01 -3.70
C ALA A 66 0.06 2.04 -4.59
N GLY A 67 1.01 2.79 -4.02
CA GLY A 67 1.81 3.80 -4.71
C GLY A 67 3.10 3.26 -5.32
N TYR A 68 3.60 3.97 -6.33
CA TYR A 68 4.93 3.73 -6.88
C TYR A 68 6.04 4.01 -5.88
N SER A 69 5.81 4.82 -4.83
CA SER A 69 6.79 5.05 -3.77
C SER A 69 7.33 3.77 -3.13
N GLN A 70 6.53 2.71 -3.04
CA GLN A 70 6.98 1.40 -2.53
C GLN A 70 7.97 0.71 -3.48
N VAL A 71 7.69 0.75 -4.78
CA VAL A 71 8.60 0.22 -5.80
C VAL A 71 9.87 1.05 -5.86
N ALA A 72 9.75 2.37 -5.86
CA ALA A 72 10.88 3.29 -5.90
C ALA A 72 11.84 3.04 -4.72
N THR A 73 11.33 2.84 -3.51
CA THR A 73 12.18 2.53 -2.35
C THR A 73 12.73 1.11 -2.38
N THR A 74 12.02 0.14 -2.97
CA THR A 74 12.58 -1.19 -3.23
C THR A 74 13.76 -1.13 -4.21
N LEU A 75 13.64 -0.33 -5.28
CA LEU A 75 14.72 -0.09 -6.25
C LEU A 75 15.92 0.62 -5.60
N GLU A 76 15.70 1.59 -4.70
CA GLU A 76 16.76 2.22 -3.92
C GLU A 76 17.47 1.23 -2.98
N ALA A 77 16.72 0.31 -2.36
CA ALA A 77 17.29 -0.74 -1.55
C ALA A 77 18.14 -1.72 -2.38
N ILE A 78 17.69 -2.04 -3.61
CA ILE A 78 18.46 -2.80 -4.60
C ILE A 78 19.77 -2.07 -4.93
N ASP A 79 19.72 -0.78 -5.27
CA ASP A 79 20.91 0.00 -5.61
C ASP A 79 21.89 0.06 -4.42
N HIS A 80 21.38 0.24 -3.20
CA HIS A 80 22.20 0.24 -1.98
C HIS A 80 22.84 -1.13 -1.71
N ALA A 81 22.10 -2.23 -1.90
CA ALA A 81 22.62 -3.58 -1.73
C ALA A 81 23.71 -3.88 -2.77
N LEU A 82 23.49 -3.51 -4.04
CA LEU A 82 24.47 -3.70 -5.12
C LEU A 82 25.76 -2.90 -4.87
N GLY A 83 25.63 -1.68 -4.36
CA GLY A 83 26.76 -0.81 -4.01
C GLY A 83 27.59 -1.28 -2.81
N ALA A 84 27.05 -2.16 -1.97
CA ALA A 84 27.76 -2.69 -0.79
C ALA A 84 28.76 -3.82 -1.11
N GLY A 85 28.85 -4.26 -2.37
CA GLY A 85 29.81 -5.28 -2.82
C GLY A 85 29.15 -6.59 -3.32
N PRO A 86 29.97 -7.59 -3.69
CA PRO A 86 29.49 -8.86 -4.25
C PRO A 86 29.16 -9.94 -3.20
N ASP A 87 29.45 -9.71 -1.91
CA ASP A 87 29.51 -10.77 -0.89
C ASP A 87 28.13 -11.31 -0.41
N TRP A 88 27.03 -10.92 -1.06
CA TRP A 88 25.67 -11.40 -0.75
C TRP A 88 25.04 -12.13 -1.93
N SER A 89 24.24 -13.15 -1.64
CA SER A 89 23.58 -13.97 -2.66
C SER A 89 22.14 -13.53 -2.96
N HIS A 90 21.40 -13.11 -1.92
CA HIS A 90 19.98 -12.78 -2.02
C HIS A 90 19.62 -11.47 -1.33
N LEU A 91 18.66 -10.75 -1.90
CA LEU A 91 17.89 -9.68 -1.28
C LEU A 91 16.52 -10.23 -0.88
N VAL A 92 16.21 -10.21 0.42
CA VAL A 92 14.92 -10.64 0.97
C VAL A 92 14.11 -9.40 1.33
N VAL A 93 12.95 -9.22 0.72
CA VAL A 93 12.08 -8.05 0.97
C VAL A 93 11.04 -8.39 2.04
N LEU A 94 11.02 -7.59 3.10
CA LEU A 94 10.17 -7.75 4.28
C LEU A 94 9.54 -6.41 4.69
N SER A 95 8.49 -6.52 5.49
CA SER A 95 8.04 -5.45 6.39
C SER A 95 8.35 -5.83 7.83
N GLU A 96 8.26 -4.86 8.74
CA GLU A 96 8.53 -5.07 10.17
C GLU A 96 7.63 -6.16 10.80
N GLN A 97 6.52 -6.51 10.14
CA GLN A 97 5.54 -7.47 10.63
C GLN A 97 5.73 -8.89 10.08
N HIS A 98 6.89 -9.19 9.48
CA HIS A 98 7.27 -10.55 9.12
C HIS A 98 7.96 -11.26 10.28
N CYS A 99 7.68 -12.55 10.41
CA CYS A 99 8.46 -13.47 11.23
C CYS A 99 9.10 -14.54 10.34
N ARG A 100 10.34 -14.91 10.64
CA ARG A 100 11.00 -16.08 10.03
C ARG A 100 10.31 -17.37 10.52
N LEU A 101 10.24 -18.38 9.66
CA LEU A 101 9.66 -19.70 9.97
C LEU A 101 10.73 -20.79 10.15
N ARG A 102 12.00 -20.47 9.88
CA ARG A 102 13.16 -21.35 9.99
C ARG A 102 14.28 -20.64 10.72
N ASP A 103 15.15 -21.39 11.36
CA ASP A 103 16.42 -20.91 11.88
C ASP A 103 17.40 -20.54 10.75
N GLU A 104 18.62 -20.15 11.11
CA GLU A 104 19.59 -19.59 10.16
C GLU A 104 20.04 -20.61 9.13
N ALA A 105 20.41 -21.81 9.59
CA ALA A 105 20.78 -22.90 8.71
C ALA A 105 19.62 -23.27 7.77
N GLY A 106 18.38 -23.32 8.28
CA GLY A 106 17.20 -23.65 7.49
C GLY A 106 16.80 -22.60 6.46
N LEU A 107 17.07 -21.31 6.71
CA LEU A 107 16.91 -20.26 5.68
C LEU A 107 18.02 -20.37 4.63
N ALA A 108 19.27 -20.52 5.05
CA ALA A 108 20.40 -20.64 4.12
C ALA A 108 20.27 -21.86 3.20
N ALA A 109 19.83 -23.01 3.73
CA ALA A 109 19.60 -24.23 2.96
C ALA A 109 18.42 -24.14 1.98
N ALA A 110 17.49 -23.21 2.20
CA ALA A 110 16.32 -23.04 1.34
C ALA A 110 16.57 -22.08 0.16
N LEU A 111 17.70 -21.39 0.14
CA LEU A 111 18.01 -20.35 -0.84
C LEU A 111 19.25 -20.73 -1.66
N GLU A 112 19.03 -21.09 -2.92
CA GLU A 112 20.10 -21.42 -3.86
C GLU A 112 20.66 -20.15 -4.52
N PRO A 113 21.97 -19.86 -4.40
CA PRO A 113 22.57 -18.70 -5.04
C PRO A 113 22.28 -18.63 -6.54
N GLY A 114 21.88 -17.45 -7.02
CA GLY A 114 21.54 -17.24 -8.43
C GLY A 114 20.06 -17.50 -8.76
N ILE A 115 19.28 -18.06 -7.83
CA ILE A 115 17.84 -18.25 -7.98
C ILE A 115 17.07 -17.12 -7.29
N SER A 116 16.09 -16.54 -7.99
CA SER A 116 15.08 -15.66 -7.39
C SER A 116 13.79 -16.43 -7.14
N TYR A 117 13.12 -16.16 -6.03
CA TYR A 117 11.85 -16.76 -5.65
C TYR A 117 10.76 -15.69 -5.71
N VAL A 118 10.04 -15.68 -6.82
CA VAL A 118 9.07 -14.63 -7.17
C VAL A 118 7.85 -15.29 -7.78
N ASP A 119 6.68 -15.13 -7.14
CA ASP A 119 5.43 -15.47 -7.81
C ASP A 119 5.14 -14.47 -8.93
N ALA A 120 4.78 -14.97 -10.11
CA ALA A 120 4.64 -14.19 -11.33
C ALA A 120 3.60 -14.82 -12.27
N THR A 121 2.35 -14.86 -11.83
CA THR A 121 1.23 -15.39 -12.60
C THR A 121 0.98 -14.53 -13.85
N PRO A 122 0.97 -15.11 -15.06
CA PRO A 122 0.59 -14.40 -16.28
C PRO A 122 -0.86 -13.92 -16.26
N PHE A 123 -1.13 -12.70 -16.75
CA PHE A 123 -2.48 -12.13 -16.83
C PHE A 123 -3.50 -13.09 -17.47
N GLY A 124 -3.13 -13.70 -18.60
CA GLY A 124 -3.99 -14.65 -19.32
C GLY A 124 -4.33 -15.93 -18.55
N ALA A 125 -3.57 -16.27 -17.51
CA ALA A 125 -3.79 -17.45 -16.67
C ALA A 125 -4.68 -17.17 -15.45
N MET A 126 -5.05 -15.91 -15.20
CA MET A 126 -5.88 -15.52 -14.06
C MET A 126 -7.36 -15.79 -14.31
N ASN A 127 -8.13 -15.95 -13.23
CA ASN A 127 -9.58 -16.01 -13.33
C ASN A 127 -10.16 -14.65 -13.79
N PRO A 128 -11.38 -14.61 -14.38
CA PRO A 128 -11.96 -13.39 -14.94
C PRO A 128 -12.10 -12.21 -13.95
N GLY A 129 -12.38 -12.49 -12.67
CA GLY A 129 -12.49 -11.46 -11.64
C GLY A 129 -11.14 -10.80 -11.33
N SER A 130 -10.08 -11.60 -11.24
CA SER A 130 -8.71 -11.12 -11.09
C SER A 130 -8.24 -10.36 -12.32
N GLN A 131 -8.59 -10.81 -13.54
CA GLN A 131 -8.28 -10.07 -14.77
C GLN A 131 -8.95 -8.69 -14.79
N ALA A 132 -10.22 -8.60 -14.37
CA ALA A 132 -10.92 -7.31 -14.27
C ALA A 132 -10.27 -6.37 -13.24
N ASP A 133 -9.88 -6.90 -12.07
CA ASP A 133 -9.16 -6.09 -11.06
C ASP A 133 -7.83 -5.58 -11.60
N ILE A 134 -7.02 -6.47 -12.18
CA ILE A 134 -5.69 -6.11 -12.71
C ILE A 134 -5.82 -5.13 -13.87
N ALA A 135 -6.76 -5.32 -14.80
CA ALA A 135 -6.99 -4.38 -15.90
C ALA A 135 -7.39 -2.98 -15.37
N HIS A 136 -8.21 -2.91 -14.33
CA HIS A 136 -8.58 -1.63 -13.69
C HIS A 136 -7.38 -0.86 -13.14
N ARG A 137 -6.36 -1.56 -12.62
CA ARG A 137 -5.12 -0.94 -12.13
C ARG A 137 -4.34 -0.16 -13.20
N PHE A 138 -4.64 -0.42 -14.48
CA PHE A 138 -4.03 0.22 -15.66
C PHE A 138 -5.06 0.93 -16.56
N SER A 139 -6.30 1.09 -16.09
CA SER A 139 -7.40 1.73 -16.83
C SER A 139 -7.36 3.26 -16.78
N MET A 140 -6.43 3.81 -16.00
CA MET A 140 -6.20 5.23 -15.83
C MET A 140 -4.69 5.47 -15.74
N ASP A 141 -4.24 6.67 -16.09
CA ASP A 141 -3.00 7.20 -15.56
C ASP A 141 -3.24 7.53 -14.09
N TYR A 142 -2.42 6.96 -13.22
CA TYR A 142 -2.45 7.22 -11.79
C TYR A 142 -1.32 8.16 -11.40
N ARG A 143 -1.67 9.13 -10.55
CA ARG A 143 -0.71 9.99 -9.88
C ARG A 143 -0.77 9.76 -8.38
N GLU A 144 0.40 9.57 -7.79
CA GLU A 144 0.52 9.38 -6.35
C GLU A 144 0.43 10.73 -5.61
N LEU A 145 -0.33 10.75 -4.52
CA LEU A 145 -0.25 11.77 -3.50
C LEU A 145 0.61 11.22 -2.34
N PRO A 146 1.76 11.86 -2.03
CA PRO A 146 2.70 11.33 -1.05
C PRO A 146 2.03 10.92 0.26
N GLY A 147 2.25 9.68 0.68
CA GLY A 147 1.77 9.18 1.97
C GLY A 147 0.29 8.81 2.03
N ILE A 148 -0.49 9.00 0.96
CA ILE A 148 -1.95 8.81 0.97
C ILE A 148 -2.36 7.67 0.04
N GLY A 149 -2.06 7.79 -1.25
CA GLY A 149 -2.52 6.82 -2.25
C GLY A 149 -2.31 7.30 -3.68
N SER A 150 -2.67 6.43 -4.62
CA SER A 150 -2.66 6.71 -6.05
C SER A 150 -4.05 7.05 -6.55
N PHE A 151 -4.17 8.13 -7.33
CA PHE A 151 -5.44 8.66 -7.83
C PHE A 151 -5.44 8.66 -9.36
N GLY A 152 -6.49 8.10 -9.96
CA GLY A 152 -6.66 8.09 -11.41
C GLY A 152 -6.97 9.50 -11.90
N VAL A 153 -6.23 9.98 -12.91
CA VAL A 153 -6.37 11.35 -13.43
C VAL A 153 -6.92 11.37 -14.86
N VAL A 154 -6.47 10.44 -15.70
CA VAL A 154 -6.83 10.39 -17.12
C VAL A 154 -7.19 8.95 -17.49
N PRO A 155 -8.35 8.67 -18.12
CA PRO A 155 -8.65 7.33 -18.61
C PRO A 155 -7.64 6.86 -19.65
N VAL A 156 -7.25 5.60 -19.54
CA VAL A 156 -6.31 4.94 -20.45
C VAL A 156 -6.99 3.73 -21.04
N GLU A 157 -6.98 3.64 -22.37
CA GLU A 157 -7.52 2.48 -23.07
C GLU A 157 -6.73 1.22 -22.72
N PRO A 158 -7.41 0.06 -22.57
CA PRO A 158 -6.74 -1.22 -22.41
C PRO A 158 -5.76 -1.47 -23.56
N ASP A 159 -4.56 -1.92 -23.22
CA ASP A 159 -3.55 -2.35 -24.19
C ASP A 159 -3.41 -3.87 -24.07
N PRO A 160 -4.01 -4.63 -25.01
CA PRO A 160 -3.97 -6.09 -24.96
C PRO A 160 -2.55 -6.66 -24.98
N ASP A 161 -1.63 -6.01 -25.70
CA ASP A 161 -0.25 -6.47 -25.83
C ASP A 161 0.52 -6.30 -24.51
N PHE A 162 0.35 -5.14 -23.87
CA PHE A 162 0.88 -4.93 -22.51
C PHE A 162 0.28 -5.91 -21.51
N LEU A 163 -1.05 -6.09 -21.50
CA LEU A 163 -1.72 -7.00 -20.59
C LEU A 163 -1.26 -8.45 -20.79
N ALA A 164 -1.00 -8.88 -22.03
CA ALA A 164 -0.46 -10.22 -22.30
C ALA A 164 0.96 -10.43 -21.72
N ARG A 165 1.78 -9.37 -21.66
CA ARG A 165 3.12 -9.41 -21.05
C ARG A 165 3.09 -9.26 -19.53
N LEU A 166 2.02 -8.69 -18.98
CA LEU A 166 1.89 -8.43 -17.54
C LEU A 166 1.99 -9.73 -16.72
N ARG A 167 2.69 -9.63 -15.60
CA ARG A 167 2.74 -10.63 -14.53
C ARG A 167 2.22 -10.02 -13.23
N HIS A 168 1.60 -10.84 -12.40
CA HIS A 168 1.15 -10.46 -11.07
C HIS A 168 1.65 -11.45 -10.04
N GLY A 169 1.96 -10.96 -8.86
CA GLY A 169 2.25 -11.80 -7.71
C GLY A 169 2.26 -11.02 -6.42
N SER A 170 2.87 -11.62 -5.41
CA SER A 170 3.09 -10.98 -4.11
C SER A 170 4.09 -9.83 -4.21
N ASN A 171 3.93 -8.82 -3.35
CA ASN A 171 4.94 -7.79 -3.11
C ASN A 171 6.06 -8.23 -2.14
N TRP A 172 6.02 -9.49 -1.68
CA TRP A 172 7.08 -10.13 -0.88
C TRP A 172 7.76 -11.21 -1.69
N PHE A 173 9.05 -11.03 -1.92
CA PHE A 173 9.86 -11.90 -2.78
C PHE A 173 11.30 -11.94 -2.30
N ILE A 174 12.05 -12.89 -2.86
CA ILE A 174 13.48 -13.04 -2.64
C ILE A 174 14.16 -12.96 -4.00
N LEU A 175 15.11 -12.04 -4.15
CA LEU A 175 15.80 -11.81 -5.42
C LEU A 175 17.24 -12.27 -5.31
N SER A 176 17.74 -12.96 -6.33
CA SER A 176 19.17 -13.14 -6.48
C SER A 176 19.84 -11.79 -6.74
N ARG A 177 21.15 -11.69 -6.43
CA ARG A 177 21.92 -10.48 -6.75
C ARG A 177 21.89 -10.14 -8.25
N GLN A 178 21.88 -11.16 -9.12
CA GLN A 178 21.78 -10.99 -10.57
C GLN A 178 20.43 -10.36 -10.97
N ALA A 179 19.32 -10.85 -10.42
CA ALA A 179 18.00 -10.27 -10.65
C ALA A 179 17.91 -8.82 -10.16
N CYS A 180 18.55 -8.51 -9.02
CA CYS A 180 18.65 -7.13 -8.53
C CYS A 180 19.36 -6.21 -9.53
N ALA A 181 20.50 -6.66 -10.10
CA ALA A 181 21.24 -5.88 -11.10
C ALA A 181 20.43 -5.65 -12.38
N HIS A 182 19.71 -6.68 -12.86
CA HIS A 182 18.80 -6.54 -14.00
C HIS A 182 17.68 -5.54 -13.70
N LEU A 183 16.99 -5.69 -12.58
CA LEU A 183 15.88 -4.82 -12.18
C LEU A 183 16.30 -3.36 -12.09
N ALA A 184 17.48 -3.07 -11.53
CA ALA A 184 18.01 -1.71 -11.46
C ALA A 184 18.11 -1.08 -12.86
N ALA A 185 18.57 -1.84 -13.87
CA ALA A 185 18.65 -1.37 -15.24
C ALA A 185 17.27 -1.30 -15.92
N ALA A 186 16.52 -2.39 -15.91
CA ALA A 186 15.23 -2.53 -16.58
C ALA A 186 14.20 -1.52 -16.07
N ALA A 187 14.19 -1.23 -14.77
CA ALA A 187 13.30 -0.22 -14.21
C ALA A 187 13.53 1.17 -14.79
N ARG A 188 14.71 1.46 -15.38
CA ARG A 188 15.03 2.73 -16.05
C ARG A 188 14.76 2.72 -17.56
N THR A 189 14.99 1.58 -18.22
CA THR A 189 15.06 1.50 -19.68
C THR A 189 13.93 0.71 -20.34
N ALA A 190 13.25 -0.17 -19.61
CA ALA A 190 12.21 -1.03 -20.18
C ALA A 190 10.97 -0.20 -20.60
N PRO A 191 10.38 -0.49 -21.77
CA PRO A 191 9.23 0.26 -22.26
C PRO A 191 8.01 0.14 -21.33
N GLU A 192 7.84 -0.98 -20.64
CA GLU A 192 6.75 -1.20 -19.68
C GLU A 192 6.88 -0.32 -18.43
N ALA A 193 8.09 0.13 -18.07
CA ALA A 193 8.35 0.79 -16.80
C ALA A 193 7.54 2.08 -16.63
N ALA A 194 7.37 2.87 -17.70
CA ALA A 194 6.59 4.11 -17.64
C ALA A 194 5.11 3.85 -17.29
N ARG A 195 4.50 2.84 -17.91
CA ARG A 195 3.11 2.45 -17.64
C ARG A 195 2.95 1.88 -16.23
N LEU A 196 3.91 1.08 -15.77
CA LEU A 196 3.91 0.51 -14.42
C LEU A 196 4.05 1.60 -13.34
N ARG A 197 4.86 2.64 -13.58
CA ARG A 197 4.97 3.80 -12.67
C ARG A 197 3.67 4.58 -12.51
N ALA A 198 2.87 4.63 -13.58
CA ALA A 198 1.60 5.33 -13.64
C ALA A 198 0.40 4.43 -13.28
N ALA A 199 0.62 3.29 -12.62
CA ALA A 199 -0.42 2.36 -12.21
C ALA A 199 -0.66 2.39 -10.69
N VAL A 200 -1.75 1.75 -10.23
CA VAL A 200 -2.00 1.49 -8.80
C VAL A 200 -1.61 0.05 -8.45
N HIS A 201 -1.00 -0.15 -7.28
CA HIS A 201 -0.34 -1.41 -6.86
C HIS A 201 0.78 -1.90 -7.80
N PRO A 202 1.73 -1.04 -8.23
CA PRO A 202 2.81 -1.50 -9.09
C PRO A 202 3.79 -2.46 -8.38
N ASP A 203 3.77 -2.52 -7.04
CA ASP A 203 4.56 -3.46 -6.23
C ASP A 203 4.17 -4.93 -6.43
N GLU A 204 2.96 -5.19 -6.93
CA GLU A 204 2.45 -6.54 -7.20
C GLU A 204 2.55 -6.94 -8.69
N ASN A 205 3.13 -6.08 -9.55
CA ASN A 205 3.17 -6.31 -10.99
C ASN A 205 4.50 -5.91 -11.65
N MET A 206 5.15 -4.85 -11.19
CA MET A 206 6.27 -4.24 -11.91
C MET A 206 7.48 -5.16 -11.96
N LEU A 207 7.96 -5.62 -10.80
CA LEU A 207 9.17 -6.44 -10.75
C LEU A 207 8.94 -7.80 -11.44
N GLN A 208 7.78 -8.41 -11.23
CA GLN A 208 7.39 -9.67 -11.87
C GLN A 208 7.39 -9.52 -13.40
N THR A 209 6.86 -8.41 -13.92
CA THR A 209 6.79 -8.16 -15.37
C THR A 209 8.18 -7.88 -15.94
N LEU A 210 9.00 -7.06 -15.28
CA LEU A 210 10.35 -6.74 -15.74
C LEU A 210 11.30 -7.94 -15.68
N LEU A 211 11.15 -8.81 -14.68
CA LEU A 211 11.88 -10.07 -14.56
C LEU A 211 11.43 -11.09 -15.60
N ALA A 212 10.15 -11.12 -15.98
CA ALA A 212 9.68 -12.03 -17.02
C ALA A 212 10.08 -11.58 -18.43
N ALA A 213 10.21 -10.27 -18.66
CA ALA A 213 10.64 -9.68 -19.94
C ALA A 213 12.17 -9.71 -20.15
N ASP A 214 12.92 -10.16 -19.15
CA ASP A 214 14.36 -10.13 -19.07
C ASP A 214 15.09 -11.01 -20.12
N GLY A 215 14.49 -12.12 -20.55
CA GLY A 215 15.15 -13.05 -21.48
C GLY A 215 16.32 -13.84 -20.87
N GLY A 216 16.44 -13.93 -19.54
CA GLY A 216 17.41 -14.75 -18.82
C GLY A 216 18.59 -14.00 -18.19
N HIS A 217 18.74 -12.68 -18.39
CA HIS A 217 19.80 -11.87 -17.79
C HIS A 217 19.66 -11.68 -16.26
N ALA A 218 18.47 -11.87 -15.69
CA ALA A 218 18.14 -11.85 -14.26
C ALA A 218 18.47 -13.18 -13.55
N GLY A 219 18.93 -14.19 -14.31
CA GLY A 219 19.20 -15.53 -13.79
C GLY A 219 17.93 -16.39 -13.71
N ARG A 220 17.97 -17.43 -12.90
CA ARG A 220 16.84 -18.36 -12.76
C ARG A 220 15.78 -17.79 -11.84
N ILE A 221 14.53 -17.84 -12.26
CA ILE A 221 13.36 -17.44 -11.46
C ILE A 221 12.55 -18.70 -11.15
N GLU A 222 12.36 -18.97 -9.87
CA GLU A 222 11.46 -20.00 -9.37
C GLU A 222 10.12 -19.36 -8.99
N PRO A 223 8.99 -19.79 -9.60
CA PRO A 223 7.66 -19.30 -9.27
C PRO A 223 7.22 -19.86 -7.92
N ARG A 224 7.71 -19.24 -6.84
CA ARG A 224 7.49 -19.68 -5.46
C ARG A 224 7.16 -18.48 -4.59
N GLU A 225 6.02 -18.56 -3.93
CA GLU A 225 5.69 -17.64 -2.87
C GLU A 225 6.38 -18.09 -1.57
N THR A 226 7.26 -17.25 -1.03
CA THR A 226 8.10 -17.59 0.14
C THR A 226 7.47 -17.14 1.46
N THR A 227 6.46 -16.27 1.39
CA THR A 227 5.80 -15.67 2.54
C THR A 227 4.37 -16.16 2.64
N PHE A 228 4.00 -16.69 3.79
CA PHE A 228 2.61 -16.96 4.13
C PHE A 228 1.92 -15.66 4.54
N VAL A 229 0.84 -15.30 3.84
CA VAL A 229 -0.03 -14.19 4.22
C VAL A 229 -1.29 -14.74 4.87
N ALA A 230 -1.50 -14.41 6.14
CA ALA A 230 -2.61 -14.87 6.97
C ALA A 230 -3.93 -14.14 6.63
N TRP A 231 -4.40 -14.26 5.39
CA TRP A 231 -5.62 -13.64 4.87
C TRP A 231 -6.85 -13.92 5.76
N PRO A 232 -7.89 -13.07 5.75
CA PRO A 232 -9.01 -13.23 6.69
C PRO A 232 -9.76 -14.55 6.57
N HIS A 233 -9.84 -15.11 5.36
CA HIS A 233 -10.46 -16.42 5.12
C HIS A 233 -9.58 -17.61 5.57
N ILE A 234 -8.31 -17.36 5.87
CA ILE A 234 -7.34 -18.33 6.39
C ILE A 234 -7.25 -18.20 7.91
N SER A 235 -6.93 -17.00 8.40
CA SER A 235 -6.67 -16.72 9.82
C SER A 235 -7.92 -16.42 10.64
N GLY A 236 -9.08 -16.30 9.99
CA GLY A 236 -10.36 -16.03 10.65
C GLY A 236 -10.47 -14.65 11.32
N ASN A 237 -9.61 -13.69 10.98
CA ASN A 237 -9.69 -12.29 11.47
C ASN A 237 -9.51 -11.27 10.33
N ALA A 238 -10.12 -10.09 10.48
CA ALA A 238 -10.10 -9.06 9.45
C ALA A 238 -8.73 -8.37 9.30
N ASP A 239 -7.90 -8.38 10.35
CA ASP A 239 -6.63 -7.65 10.42
C ASP A 239 -5.44 -8.40 9.80
N MET A 240 -5.70 -9.60 9.26
CA MET A 240 -4.72 -10.46 8.62
C MET A 240 -3.56 -10.89 9.53
N THR A 241 -3.77 -10.84 10.85
CA THR A 241 -2.76 -11.25 11.81
C THR A 241 -2.74 -12.77 11.97
N PHE A 242 -1.57 -13.38 12.04
CA PHE A 242 -1.45 -14.83 12.19
C PHE A 242 -1.68 -15.30 13.63
N ARG A 243 -2.18 -16.53 13.77
CA ARG A 243 -2.29 -17.31 15.02
C ARG A 243 -1.16 -18.34 15.11
N ALA A 244 -1.05 -19.03 16.25
CA ALA A 244 -0.07 -20.09 16.43
C ALA A 244 -0.27 -21.27 15.44
N GLU A 245 -1.52 -21.60 15.11
CA GLU A 245 -1.86 -22.61 14.10
C GLU A 245 -1.38 -22.23 12.70
N ASP A 246 -1.55 -20.96 12.30
CA ASP A 246 -1.05 -20.43 11.03
C ASP A 246 0.47 -20.52 10.96
N PHE A 247 1.18 -20.19 12.04
CA PHE A 247 2.65 -20.32 12.10
C PHE A 247 3.10 -21.76 11.89
N ARG A 248 2.46 -22.74 12.55
CA ARG A 248 2.76 -24.17 12.37
C ARG A 248 2.45 -24.63 10.95
N ALA A 249 1.30 -24.26 10.41
CA ALA A 249 0.87 -24.61 9.06
C ALA A 249 1.82 -24.04 8.00
N ALA A 250 2.20 -22.77 8.13
CA ALA A 250 3.14 -22.11 7.23
C ALA A 250 4.53 -22.76 7.28
N ARG A 251 5.02 -23.09 8.48
CA ARG A 251 6.30 -23.79 8.66
C ARG A 251 6.29 -25.19 8.04
N ALA A 252 5.19 -25.94 8.18
CA ALA A 252 5.01 -27.26 7.56
C ALA A 252 4.87 -27.17 6.04
N GLY A 253 4.26 -26.09 5.52
CA GLY A 253 4.05 -25.83 4.10
C GLY A 253 5.24 -25.22 3.36
N ASP A 254 6.47 -25.44 3.84
CA ASP A 254 7.72 -24.99 3.20
C ASP A 254 7.82 -23.47 2.94
N ARG A 255 7.09 -22.65 3.72
CA ARG A 255 7.22 -21.18 3.69
C ARG A 255 8.44 -20.75 4.52
N LEU A 256 9.06 -19.65 4.13
CA LEU A 256 10.24 -19.09 4.80
C LEU A 256 9.87 -18.00 5.80
N PHE A 257 8.80 -17.26 5.51
CA PHE A 257 8.30 -16.19 6.35
C PHE A 257 6.78 -16.26 6.50
N ILE A 258 6.27 -15.60 7.55
CA ILE A 258 4.84 -15.41 7.79
C ILE A 258 4.53 -13.97 8.15
N ARG A 259 3.38 -13.47 7.69
CA ARG A 259 2.82 -12.17 8.03
C ARG A 259 1.27 -12.25 8.08
N LYS A 260 0.58 -11.37 8.81
CA LYS A 260 1.08 -10.22 9.59
C LYS A 260 1.28 -10.60 11.05
N ARG A 261 2.39 -10.20 11.65
CA ARG A 261 2.68 -10.43 13.08
C ARG A 261 1.64 -9.70 13.95
N PRO A 262 0.99 -10.39 14.92
CA PRO A 262 0.15 -9.72 15.92
C PRO A 262 0.99 -8.83 16.84
N ALA A 263 0.37 -7.90 17.58
CA ALA A 263 1.10 -7.03 18.51
C ALA A 263 1.83 -7.87 19.59
N HIS A 264 1.11 -8.83 20.16
CA HIS A 264 1.64 -9.85 21.06
C HIS A 264 1.69 -11.20 20.36
N LEU A 265 2.87 -11.80 20.31
CA LEU A 265 3.04 -13.14 19.75
C LEU A 265 2.39 -14.19 20.66
N PRO A 266 1.79 -15.24 20.10
CA PRO A 266 1.47 -16.43 20.88
C PRO A 266 2.74 -16.97 21.56
N GLN A 267 2.66 -17.33 22.85
CA GLN A 267 3.85 -17.68 23.65
C GLN A 267 4.73 -18.73 22.97
N ALA A 268 4.14 -19.83 22.48
CA ALA A 268 4.89 -20.88 21.79
C ALA A 268 5.63 -20.40 20.52
N VAL A 269 5.13 -19.35 19.85
CA VAL A 269 5.83 -18.73 18.70
C VAL A 269 6.95 -17.82 19.21
N ALA A 270 6.70 -17.04 20.27
CA ALA A 270 7.72 -16.20 20.89
C ALA A 270 8.92 -17.03 21.36
N ASP A 271 8.69 -18.15 22.04
CA ASP A 271 9.75 -19.04 22.54
C ASP A 271 10.63 -19.59 21.41
N ILE A 272 10.01 -19.96 20.27
CA ILE A 272 10.74 -20.44 19.08
C ILE A 272 11.62 -19.32 18.52
N LEU A 273 11.07 -18.11 18.36
CA LEU A 273 11.80 -16.99 17.79
C LEU A 273 12.93 -16.52 18.72
N GLU A 274 12.71 -16.53 20.03
CA GLU A 274 13.74 -16.22 21.03
C GLU A 274 14.89 -17.22 20.95
N GLY A 275 14.60 -18.52 20.76
CA GLY A 275 15.62 -19.54 20.53
C GLY A 275 16.47 -19.35 19.25
N TRP A 276 16.04 -18.48 18.33
CA TRP A 276 16.80 -18.14 17.11
C TRP A 276 17.46 -16.76 17.15
N ALA A 277 17.18 -15.98 18.19
CA ALA A 277 17.70 -14.63 18.35
C ALA A 277 19.23 -14.64 18.51
N ALA A 278 19.91 -13.71 17.85
CA ALA A 278 21.37 -13.54 18.00
C ALA A 278 21.78 -12.90 19.33
N MET A 279 20.83 -12.29 20.04
CA MET A 279 21.04 -11.60 21.31
C MET A 279 19.73 -11.51 22.07
N SER A 280 19.79 -11.33 23.40
CA SER A 280 18.60 -11.12 24.22
C SER A 280 18.05 -9.69 24.09
N GLU A 281 16.83 -9.42 24.58
CA GLU A 281 16.27 -8.06 24.59
C GLU A 281 17.08 -7.14 25.52
N ALA A 282 17.61 -7.72 26.59
CA ALA A 282 18.48 -7.03 27.53
C ALA A 282 19.79 -6.61 26.86
N ASP A 283 20.41 -7.49 26.07
CA ASP A 283 21.65 -7.18 25.32
C ASP A 283 21.40 -6.10 24.26
N LEU A 284 20.28 -6.19 23.52
CA LEU A 284 19.90 -5.15 22.57
C LEU A 284 19.67 -3.82 23.28
N SER A 285 18.95 -3.84 24.40
CA SER A 285 18.68 -2.65 25.20
C SER A 285 19.94 -2.02 25.78
N ALA A 286 20.93 -2.82 26.17
CA ALA A 286 22.24 -2.32 26.60
C ALA A 286 22.99 -1.59 25.47
N ARG A 287 22.76 -1.97 24.20
CA ARG A 287 23.42 -1.37 23.04
C ARG A 287 22.71 -0.14 22.47
N ILE A 288 21.38 -0.18 22.35
CA ILE A 288 20.59 0.87 21.68
C ILE A 288 19.57 1.55 22.60
N GLY A 289 19.62 1.25 23.89
CA GLY A 289 18.63 1.71 24.87
C GLY A 289 17.36 0.87 24.88
N ALA A 290 16.58 1.06 25.95
CA ALA A 290 15.29 0.43 26.14
C ALA A 290 14.31 0.76 24.99
N PRO A 291 13.30 -0.09 24.74
CA PRO A 291 12.24 0.20 23.78
C PRO A 291 11.62 1.57 24.05
N LEU A 292 11.58 2.41 23.02
CA LEU A 292 10.91 3.70 23.11
C LEU A 292 9.42 3.47 22.93
N GLU A 293 8.63 3.96 23.88
CA GLU A 293 7.18 3.97 23.72
C GLU A 293 6.80 4.95 22.62
N ALA A 294 5.85 4.54 21.78
CA ALA A 294 5.19 5.48 20.90
C ALA A 294 4.38 6.44 21.80
N ALA A 295 4.91 7.65 22.00
CA ALA A 295 4.14 8.70 22.64
C ALA A 295 2.82 8.88 21.88
N ALA A 296 1.73 9.14 22.59
CA ALA A 296 0.51 9.61 21.95
C ALA A 296 0.91 10.84 21.13
N GLU A 297 0.82 10.74 19.79
CA GLU A 297 1.24 11.84 18.94
C GLU A 297 0.48 13.09 19.40
N ALA A 298 1.17 14.20 19.65
CA ALA A 298 0.49 15.47 19.87
C ALA A 298 -0.27 15.84 18.58
N PRO A 299 -1.41 16.55 18.64
CA PRO A 299 -2.09 17.01 17.44
C PRO A 299 -1.11 17.83 16.58
N ASP A 300 -1.08 17.57 15.27
CA ASP A 300 -0.30 18.39 14.34
C ASP A 300 -0.87 19.82 14.36
N ALA A 301 -0.23 20.67 15.15
CA ALA A 301 -0.63 22.05 15.35
C ALA A 301 -0.53 22.84 14.04
N GLU A 302 0.45 22.52 13.19
CA GLU A 302 0.61 23.17 11.90
C GLU A 302 -0.51 22.76 10.94
N GLY A 303 -0.75 21.46 10.77
CA GLY A 303 -1.83 20.94 9.91
C GLY A 303 -3.19 21.45 10.34
N THR A 304 -3.47 21.48 11.64
CA THR A 304 -4.71 22.04 12.20
C THR A 304 -4.85 23.54 11.93
N ALA A 305 -3.79 24.33 12.16
CA ALA A 305 -3.81 25.76 11.91
C ALA A 305 -3.98 26.07 10.42
N LEU A 306 -3.32 25.31 9.55
CA LEU A 306 -3.46 25.39 8.10
C LEU A 306 -4.90 25.06 7.66
N ALA A 307 -5.48 23.98 8.20
CA ALA A 307 -6.84 23.55 7.89
C ALA A 307 -7.87 24.65 8.24
N ARG A 308 -7.77 25.22 9.45
CA ARG A 308 -8.62 26.36 9.88
C ARG A 308 -8.43 27.58 8.98
N ARG A 309 -7.18 27.90 8.61
CA ARG A 309 -6.87 29.02 7.72
C ARG A 309 -7.48 28.84 6.33
N VAL A 310 -7.33 27.66 5.73
CA VAL A 310 -7.91 27.35 4.41
C VAL A 310 -9.43 27.38 4.48
N ALA A 311 -10.05 26.68 5.44
CA ALA A 311 -11.49 26.64 5.63
C ALA A 311 -12.07 28.06 5.78
N SER A 312 -11.50 28.90 6.66
CA SER A 312 -11.97 30.27 6.88
C SER A 312 -11.92 31.14 5.62
N ARG A 313 -10.89 30.98 4.78
CA ARG A 313 -10.76 31.75 3.53
C ARG A 313 -11.80 31.34 2.49
N VAL A 314 -12.08 30.05 2.35
CA VAL A 314 -13.13 29.56 1.44
C VAL A 314 -14.50 30.02 1.94
N VAL A 315 -14.80 29.84 3.23
CA VAL A 315 -16.11 30.20 3.81
C VAL A 315 -16.38 31.70 3.72
N ARG A 316 -15.39 32.57 4.02
CA ARG A 316 -15.56 34.04 3.92
C ARG A 316 -15.89 34.53 2.52
N ARG A 317 -15.63 33.74 1.48
CA ARG A 317 -15.86 34.10 0.08
C ARG A 317 -17.19 33.62 -0.49
N GLY A 318 -17.99 32.85 0.27
CA GLY A 318 -19.25 32.28 -0.22
C GLY A 318 -20.38 32.32 0.81
N ARG A 319 -21.61 32.60 0.37
CA ARG A 319 -22.79 32.56 1.24
C ARG A 319 -23.30 31.12 1.32
N GLY A 320 -22.94 30.39 2.37
CA GLY A 320 -23.48 29.05 2.65
C GLY A 320 -22.51 27.88 2.48
N VAL A 321 -21.20 28.13 2.35
CA VAL A 321 -20.19 27.07 2.40
C VAL A 321 -19.99 26.62 3.84
N GLN A 322 -20.14 25.33 4.10
CA GLN A 322 -19.76 24.68 5.36
C GLN A 322 -18.46 23.90 5.16
N ALA A 323 -17.57 23.96 6.15
CA ALA A 323 -16.34 23.19 6.20
C ALA A 323 -16.31 22.30 7.44
N ASP A 324 -16.12 20.99 7.27
CA ASP A 324 -15.84 20.07 8.37
C ASP A 324 -14.34 19.77 8.42
N LEU A 325 -13.83 19.58 9.63
CA LEU A 325 -12.44 19.25 9.95
C LEU A 325 -12.40 17.81 10.50
N PRO A 326 -12.41 16.76 9.64
CA PRO A 326 -12.41 15.37 10.09
C PRO A 326 -11.35 15.06 11.14
N ASN A 327 -10.15 15.66 10.98
CA ASN A 327 -9.01 15.44 11.86
C ASN A 327 -9.28 15.90 13.30
N LEU A 328 -10.09 16.94 13.49
CA LEU A 328 -10.49 17.42 14.81
C LEU A 328 -11.66 16.63 15.38
N ARG A 329 -12.60 16.22 14.54
CA ARG A 329 -13.86 15.60 14.97
C ARG A 329 -13.68 14.13 15.36
N PHE A 330 -12.83 13.40 14.65
CA PHE A 330 -12.68 11.95 14.81
C PHE A 330 -11.29 11.53 15.30
N GLY A 331 -10.39 12.49 15.52
CA GLY A 331 -9.00 12.19 15.89
C GLY A 331 -8.24 11.43 14.81
N LEU A 332 -8.76 11.38 13.58
CA LEU A 332 -8.14 10.71 12.43
C LEU A 332 -7.01 11.59 11.91
N ARG A 333 -5.79 11.03 11.88
CA ARG A 333 -4.55 11.76 11.51
C ARG A 333 -3.93 11.26 10.22
N ASN A 334 -4.63 10.38 9.52
CA ASN A 334 -4.21 9.80 8.27
C ASN A 334 -5.35 10.01 7.25
N PRO A 335 -5.29 11.10 6.46
CA PRO A 335 -4.15 11.99 6.27
C PRO A 335 -4.00 13.14 7.30
N SER A 336 -2.79 13.70 7.44
CA SER A 336 -2.48 14.82 8.38
C SER A 336 -3.34 16.06 8.16
N PHE A 337 -3.83 16.26 6.94
CA PHE A 337 -4.75 17.33 6.55
C PHE A 337 -5.93 16.75 5.77
N SER A 338 -7.14 16.95 6.29
CA SER A 338 -8.39 16.61 5.61
C SER A 338 -9.41 17.73 5.80
N LEU A 339 -10.06 18.14 4.71
CA LEU A 339 -11.19 19.08 4.72
C LEU A 339 -12.36 18.52 3.92
N ARG A 340 -13.58 18.79 4.37
CA ARG A 340 -14.82 18.54 3.61
C ARG A 340 -15.57 19.85 3.43
N PHE A 341 -16.00 20.13 2.20
CA PHE A 341 -16.83 21.29 1.88
C PHE A 341 -18.20 20.87 1.38
N ARG A 342 -19.24 21.61 1.81
CA ARG A 342 -20.63 21.49 1.35
C ARG A 342 -21.30 22.84 1.18
N THR A 343 -22.30 22.91 0.30
CA THR A 343 -23.24 24.04 0.18
C THR A 343 -24.65 23.47 0.01
N ALA A 344 -25.69 24.31 0.16
CA ALA A 344 -27.07 23.89 -0.08
C ALA A 344 -27.37 23.52 -1.55
N ARG A 345 -26.45 23.82 -2.48
CA ARG A 345 -26.60 23.52 -3.91
C ARG A 345 -25.82 22.29 -4.37
N ILE A 346 -24.89 21.79 -3.55
CA ILE A 346 -24.21 20.53 -3.84
C ILE A 346 -25.21 19.39 -3.62
N PRO A 347 -25.40 18.46 -4.58
CA PRO A 347 -26.31 17.33 -4.41
C PRO A 347 -26.02 16.52 -3.15
N ASP A 348 -27.08 15.97 -2.55
CA ASP A 348 -26.92 14.98 -1.49
C ASP A 348 -26.09 13.80 -2.00
N GLY A 349 -25.21 13.31 -1.13
CA GLY A 349 -24.27 12.24 -1.49
C GLY A 349 -23.03 12.71 -2.25
N ILE A 350 -22.84 13.99 -2.52
CA ILE A 350 -21.59 14.52 -3.11
C ILE A 350 -20.78 15.33 -2.07
N ASP A 351 -19.47 15.10 -2.06
CA ASP A 351 -18.52 15.82 -1.20
C ASP A 351 -17.37 16.41 -2.01
N VAL A 352 -16.99 17.66 -1.72
CA VAL A 352 -15.67 18.18 -2.09
C VAL A 352 -14.71 17.90 -0.93
N ARG A 353 -13.68 17.09 -1.17
CA ARG A 353 -12.67 16.70 -0.17
C ARG A 353 -11.30 17.25 -0.51
N ILE A 354 -10.48 17.47 0.50
CA ILE A 354 -9.09 17.90 0.31
C ILE A 354 -8.19 17.10 1.22
N LEU A 355 -7.12 16.54 0.68
CA LEU A 355 -6.20 15.67 1.39
C LEU A 355 -4.76 16.15 1.25
N SER A 356 -3.97 16.04 2.31
CA SER A 356 -2.51 16.17 2.28
C SER A 356 -1.88 15.46 3.49
N GLN A 357 -0.73 14.83 3.29
CA GLN A 357 0.02 14.19 4.38
C GLN A 357 1.20 15.03 4.85
N ASP A 358 1.87 15.72 3.92
CA ASP A 358 3.12 16.45 4.16
C ASP A 358 2.91 17.98 4.20
N LEU A 359 1.65 18.42 4.18
CA LEU A 359 1.22 19.83 4.15
C LEU A 359 1.81 20.65 2.99
N ARG A 360 2.39 19.96 2.00
CA ARG A 360 3.03 20.53 0.81
C ARG A 360 2.29 20.10 -0.45
N HIS A 361 1.93 18.83 -0.57
CA HIS A 361 1.21 18.30 -1.72
C HIS A 361 -0.25 18.02 -1.32
N PHE A 362 -1.17 18.57 -2.09
CA PHE A 362 -2.61 18.51 -1.84
C PHE A 362 -3.34 17.87 -3.01
N ARG A 363 -4.48 17.24 -2.71
CA ARG A 363 -5.44 16.76 -3.70
C ARG A 363 -6.85 17.22 -3.32
N VAL A 364 -7.53 17.93 -4.22
CA VAL A 364 -8.95 18.32 -4.10
C VAL A 364 -9.84 17.36 -4.90
N LEU A 365 -10.61 16.52 -4.22
CA LEU A 365 -11.44 15.48 -4.82
C LEU A 365 -12.91 15.91 -4.87
N LEU A 366 -13.63 15.44 -5.89
CA LEU A 366 -15.10 15.43 -5.93
C LEU A 366 -15.56 13.98 -5.77
N LEU A 367 -16.12 13.63 -4.63
CA LEU A 367 -16.40 12.24 -4.27
C LEU A 367 -17.89 11.96 -4.14
N GLU A 368 -18.27 10.77 -4.59
CA GLU A 368 -19.53 10.15 -4.22
C GLU A 368 -19.40 9.57 -2.80
N ALA A 369 -20.28 10.03 -1.91
CA ALA A 369 -20.29 9.68 -0.49
C ALA A 369 -21.03 8.38 -0.19
N GLU A 370 -21.64 7.73 -1.18
CA GLU A 370 -22.18 6.37 -1.08
C GLU A 370 -21.10 5.35 -1.50
N ARG A 371 -21.10 4.15 -0.88
CA ARG A 371 -20.09 3.14 -1.16
C ARG A 371 -20.69 2.19 -2.19
N PRO A 372 -20.18 2.15 -3.43
CA PRO A 372 -20.71 1.26 -4.45
C PRO A 372 -20.49 -0.21 -4.08
N GLU A 373 -21.28 -1.10 -4.68
CA GLU A 373 -20.89 -2.51 -4.83
C GLU A 373 -19.55 -2.58 -5.58
N ILE A 374 -18.65 -3.49 -5.18
CA ILE A 374 -17.30 -3.56 -5.72
C ILE A 374 -17.37 -3.96 -7.20
N ASP A 375 -17.15 -2.98 -8.07
CA ASP A 375 -17.10 -3.11 -9.52
C ASP A 375 -15.96 -2.26 -10.08
N PHE A 376 -15.02 -2.93 -10.74
CA PHE A 376 -13.80 -2.36 -11.31
C PHE A 376 -14.05 -1.62 -12.63
N ALA A 377 -15.26 -1.65 -13.19
CA ALA A 377 -15.57 -0.89 -14.40
C ALA A 377 -15.63 0.63 -14.11
N PRO A 378 -15.03 1.46 -14.98
CA PRO A 378 -15.29 2.89 -15.01
C PRO A 378 -16.78 3.17 -15.19
N ARG A 379 -17.32 4.12 -14.43
CA ARG A 379 -18.71 4.55 -14.53
C ARG A 379 -18.79 6.00 -14.99
N ARG A 380 -19.99 6.42 -15.40
CA ARG A 380 -20.30 7.84 -15.59
C ARG A 380 -21.31 8.27 -14.54
N LEU A 381 -20.94 9.24 -13.71
CA LEU A 381 -21.83 9.89 -12.75
C LEU A 381 -21.98 11.34 -13.17
N TYR A 382 -23.23 11.82 -13.27
CA TYR A 382 -23.54 13.18 -13.76
C TYR A 382 -22.87 13.49 -15.11
N GLY A 383 -22.81 12.49 -16.01
CA GLY A 383 -22.17 12.63 -17.32
C GLY A 383 -20.64 12.70 -17.31
N ARG A 384 -19.99 12.50 -16.15
CA ARG A 384 -18.54 12.60 -15.97
C ARG A 384 -17.92 11.24 -15.61
N PRO A 385 -16.68 10.93 -16.06
CA PRO A 385 -16.00 9.71 -15.65
C PRO A 385 -15.84 9.62 -14.13
N ALA A 386 -16.11 8.44 -13.60
CA ALA A 386 -16.11 8.17 -12.18
C ALA A 386 -15.40 6.85 -11.83
N PRO A 387 -14.05 6.81 -11.85
CA PRO A 387 -13.30 5.61 -11.49
C PRO A 387 -13.50 5.23 -10.02
N LEU A 388 -13.37 3.93 -9.75
CA LEU A 388 -13.32 3.41 -8.39
C LEU A 388 -11.97 3.73 -7.74
N LEU A 389 -12.00 4.38 -6.58
CA LEU A 389 -10.81 4.66 -5.79
C LEU A 389 -10.33 3.40 -5.07
N ARG A 390 -9.05 3.08 -5.25
CA ARG A 390 -8.32 2.09 -4.47
C ARG A 390 -7.24 2.80 -3.68
N VAL A 391 -7.64 3.38 -2.54
CA VAL A 391 -6.73 4.09 -1.62
C VAL A 391 -6.98 3.62 -0.20
N ARG A 392 -5.92 3.45 0.58
CA ARG A 392 -6.02 3.00 1.98
C ARG A 392 -6.34 4.15 2.93
N VAL A 393 -7.36 4.91 2.58
CA VAL A 393 -7.99 5.89 3.46
C VAL A 393 -9.38 5.34 3.76
N PRO A 394 -9.65 4.86 5.00
CA PRO A 394 -10.89 4.14 5.32
C PRO A 394 -12.19 4.86 4.88
N GLU A 395 -12.19 6.19 4.88
CA GLU A 395 -13.33 6.99 4.44
C GLU A 395 -13.57 6.97 2.91
N PHE A 396 -12.51 6.77 2.12
CA PHE A 396 -12.51 6.83 0.65
C PHE A 396 -12.32 5.47 -0.02
N ASP A 397 -12.00 4.44 0.76
CA ASP A 397 -11.76 3.10 0.25
C ASP A 397 -12.99 2.57 -0.50
N PHE A 398 -12.80 2.24 -1.78
CA PHE A 398 -13.83 1.84 -2.72
C PHE A 398 -14.94 2.89 -2.98
N ARG A 399 -14.69 4.18 -2.79
CA ARG A 399 -15.59 5.26 -3.27
C ARG A 399 -15.37 5.52 -4.76
N ARG A 400 -16.28 6.28 -5.39
CA ARG A 400 -16.06 6.83 -6.72
C ARG A 400 -15.63 8.28 -6.66
N GLU A 401 -14.58 8.60 -7.40
CA GLU A 401 -14.16 9.97 -7.64
C GLU A 401 -14.77 10.45 -8.95
N ILE A 402 -15.49 11.55 -8.95
CA ILE A 402 -15.99 12.20 -10.17
C ILE A 402 -14.89 13.12 -10.71
N LEU A 403 -14.38 12.82 -11.89
CA LEU A 403 -13.31 13.62 -12.48
C LEU A 403 -13.81 14.99 -12.97
N VAL A 404 -12.96 16.00 -12.77
CA VAL A 404 -13.19 17.39 -13.20
C VAL A 404 -12.27 17.67 -14.40
N PRO A 405 -12.68 17.37 -15.65
CA PRO A 405 -11.86 17.55 -16.85
C PRO A 405 -11.50 19.01 -17.13
N GLU A 406 -12.26 19.96 -16.60
CA GLU A 406 -11.97 21.40 -16.73
C GLU A 406 -10.74 21.83 -15.90
N ASP A 407 -10.23 20.95 -15.03
CA ASP A 407 -9.04 21.18 -14.23
C ASP A 407 -7.85 20.37 -14.77
N PRO A 408 -6.87 21.02 -15.43
CA PRO A 408 -5.72 20.33 -16.01
C PRO A 408 -4.76 19.75 -14.97
N ALA A 409 -4.84 20.22 -13.71
CA ALA A 409 -4.03 19.65 -12.63
C ALA A 409 -4.69 18.41 -12.01
N HIS A 410 -5.92 18.08 -12.43
CA HIS A 410 -6.76 17.04 -11.84
C HIS A 410 -6.69 17.13 -10.32
N GLY A 411 -6.89 18.35 -9.82
CA GLY A 411 -6.95 18.82 -8.44
C GLY A 411 -5.72 18.53 -7.59
N PHE A 412 -4.60 18.15 -8.19
CA PHE A 412 -3.31 18.17 -7.50
C PHE A 412 -2.81 19.60 -7.39
N TRP A 413 -2.28 19.95 -6.23
CA TRP A 413 -1.70 21.26 -6.00
C TRP A 413 -0.51 21.17 -5.05
N THR A 414 0.57 21.90 -5.37
CA THR A 414 1.76 21.98 -4.53
C THR A 414 1.84 23.37 -3.91
N ARG A 415 2.03 23.40 -2.58
CA ARG A 415 2.17 24.63 -1.82
C ARG A 415 3.45 25.37 -2.20
N PRO A 416 3.37 26.65 -2.57
CA PRO A 416 4.55 27.46 -2.85
C PRO A 416 5.41 27.68 -1.59
N PRO A 417 6.72 27.95 -1.76
CA PRO A 417 7.65 28.18 -0.64
C PRO A 417 7.27 29.35 0.27
N ASP A 418 6.55 30.36 -0.26
CA ASP A 418 6.04 31.50 0.52
C ASP A 418 4.91 31.13 1.50
N GLY A 419 4.49 29.85 1.49
CA GLY A 419 3.44 29.33 2.34
C GLY A 419 2.03 29.76 1.96
N SER A 420 1.85 30.48 0.84
CA SER A 420 0.57 30.97 0.36
C SER A 420 -0.39 29.83 0.06
N VAL A 421 -1.66 30.02 0.42
CA VAL A 421 -2.76 29.07 0.17
C VAL A 421 -3.78 29.60 -0.82
N ILE A 422 -3.51 30.76 -1.46
CA ILE A 422 -4.48 31.42 -2.34
C ILE A 422 -4.80 30.54 -3.56
N GLY A 423 -3.79 29.89 -4.13
CA GLY A 423 -3.95 28.94 -5.23
C GLY A 423 -4.85 27.76 -4.84
N LEU A 424 -4.59 27.14 -3.69
CA LEU A 424 -5.42 26.07 -3.16
C LEU A 424 -6.87 26.53 -2.93
N VAL A 425 -7.08 27.70 -2.30
CA VAL A 425 -8.43 28.25 -2.09
C VAL A 425 -9.20 28.42 -3.40
N ARG A 426 -8.55 28.96 -4.45
CA ARG A 426 -9.18 29.10 -5.77
C ARG A 426 -9.54 27.76 -6.39
N LEU A 427 -8.68 26.76 -6.24
CA LEU A 427 -8.93 25.40 -6.72
C LEU A 427 -10.14 24.77 -6.02
N ILE A 428 -10.24 24.91 -4.70
CA ILE A 428 -11.38 24.44 -3.91
C ILE A 428 -12.67 25.10 -4.39
N GLU A 429 -12.67 26.41 -4.57
CA GLU A 429 -13.82 27.16 -5.06
C GLU A 429 -14.26 26.68 -6.46
N THR A 430 -13.31 26.32 -7.32
CA THR A 430 -13.63 25.70 -8.63
C THR A 430 -14.35 24.36 -8.45
N TYR A 431 -13.86 23.47 -7.57
CA TYR A 431 -14.51 22.18 -7.34
C TYR A 431 -15.88 22.33 -6.70
N ILE A 432 -16.06 23.30 -5.79
CA ILE A 432 -17.38 23.64 -5.24
C ILE A 432 -18.33 24.07 -6.37
N ARG A 433 -17.92 24.97 -7.27
CA ARG A 433 -18.76 25.41 -8.39
C ARG A 433 -19.13 24.25 -9.32
N VAL A 434 -18.19 23.36 -9.61
CA VAL A 434 -18.46 22.15 -10.41
C VAL A 434 -19.47 21.24 -9.71
N ALA A 435 -19.29 21.00 -8.40
CA ALA A 435 -20.20 20.19 -7.59
C ALA A 435 -21.63 20.76 -7.58
N GLU A 436 -21.78 22.07 -7.41
CA GLU A 436 -23.08 22.76 -7.45
C GLU A 436 -23.73 22.67 -8.85
N GLY A 437 -22.93 22.64 -9.92
CA GLY A 437 -23.41 22.46 -11.29
C GLY A 437 -23.94 21.06 -11.59
N LEU A 438 -23.53 20.03 -10.82
CA LEU A 438 -24.03 18.66 -11.02
C LEU A 438 -25.54 18.55 -10.76
N ALA A 439 -26.08 19.37 -9.85
CA ALA A 439 -27.50 19.39 -9.51
C ALA A 439 -28.42 19.79 -10.69
N MET A 440 -27.89 20.46 -11.71
CA MET A 440 -28.67 20.88 -12.88
C MET A 440 -28.72 19.84 -14.00
N THR A 441 -27.98 18.73 -13.88
CA THR A 441 -27.99 17.64 -14.85
C THR A 441 -28.75 16.47 -14.22
N PRO A 442 -29.96 16.10 -14.71
CA PRO A 442 -30.64 14.94 -14.18
C PRO A 442 -29.74 13.70 -14.38
N ALA A 443 -29.58 12.91 -13.31
CA ALA A 443 -28.90 11.63 -13.42
C ALA A 443 -29.68 10.77 -14.43
N PRO A 444 -29.07 10.25 -15.51
CA PRO A 444 -29.72 9.22 -16.29
C PRO A 444 -29.95 8.03 -15.35
N GLU A 445 -31.17 7.48 -15.35
CA GLU A 445 -31.44 6.24 -14.62
C GLU A 445 -30.39 5.20 -15.04
N PRO A 446 -29.82 4.45 -14.08
CA PRO A 446 -28.89 3.40 -14.42
C PRO A 446 -29.62 2.36 -15.28
N VAL A 447 -29.31 2.35 -16.58
CA VAL A 447 -29.71 1.25 -17.47
C VAL A 447 -28.95 0.02 -17.00
N ARG A 448 -29.57 -0.76 -16.12
CA ARG A 448 -29.04 -2.05 -15.70
C ARG A 448 -29.08 -2.98 -16.91
N GLY A 449 -27.93 -3.16 -17.57
CA GLY A 449 -27.82 -4.15 -18.63
C GLY A 449 -28.20 -5.54 -18.10
N ILE A 450 -28.96 -6.31 -18.90
CA ILE A 450 -29.40 -7.68 -18.53
C ILE A 450 -28.23 -8.55 -18.08
N ALA A 451 -27.03 -8.34 -18.63
CA ALA A 451 -25.80 -9.01 -18.23
C ALA A 451 -25.36 -8.69 -16.79
N ALA A 452 -25.47 -7.43 -16.36
CA ALA A 452 -25.15 -7.00 -15.01
C ALA A 452 -26.15 -7.59 -13.99
N VAL A 453 -27.45 -7.59 -14.32
CA VAL A 453 -28.49 -8.22 -13.50
C VAL A 453 -28.27 -9.73 -13.37
N ARG A 454 -27.86 -10.40 -14.45
CA ARG A 454 -27.52 -11.83 -14.44
C ARG A 454 -26.27 -12.13 -13.61
N GLN A 455 -25.24 -11.30 -13.69
CA GLN A 455 -24.05 -11.42 -12.83
C GLN A 455 -24.39 -11.17 -11.34
N GLU A 456 -25.25 -10.20 -11.05
CA GLU A 456 -25.76 -9.88 -9.70
C GLU A 456 -26.55 -11.06 -9.12
N ALA A 457 -27.47 -11.63 -9.90
CA ALA A 457 -28.22 -12.82 -9.51
C ALA A 457 -27.30 -14.03 -9.26
N ALA A 458 -26.29 -14.25 -10.11
CA ALA A 458 -25.32 -15.33 -9.95
C ALA A 458 -24.43 -15.13 -8.71
N ALA A 459 -24.00 -13.90 -8.42
CA ALA A 459 -23.21 -13.58 -7.24
C ALA A 459 -24.02 -13.77 -5.94
N ARG A 460 -25.28 -13.29 -5.91
CA ARG A 460 -26.20 -13.51 -4.78
C ARG A 460 -26.50 -14.99 -4.57
N ALA A 461 -26.74 -15.75 -5.63
CA ALA A 461 -26.97 -17.19 -5.56
C ALA A 461 -25.73 -17.94 -4.99
N ARG A 462 -24.52 -17.58 -5.41
CA ARG A 462 -23.27 -18.15 -4.86
C ARG A 462 -23.10 -17.82 -3.36
N SER A 463 -23.38 -16.59 -2.96
CA SER A 463 -23.31 -16.16 -1.56
C SER A 463 -24.35 -16.87 -0.68
N LEU A 464 -25.59 -17.04 -1.18
CA LEU A 464 -26.64 -17.78 -0.48
C LEU A 464 -26.28 -19.27 -0.36
N ALA A 465 -25.79 -19.88 -1.44
CA ALA A 465 -25.37 -21.27 -1.46
C ALA A 465 -24.18 -21.54 -0.51
N TRP A 466 -23.23 -20.61 -0.44
CA TRP A 466 -22.13 -20.67 0.53
C TRP A 466 -22.63 -20.55 1.97
N SER A 467 -23.54 -19.61 2.24
CA SER A 467 -24.14 -19.40 3.57
C SER A 467 -24.97 -20.62 4.02
N LEU A 468 -25.77 -21.20 3.13
CA LEU A 468 -26.53 -22.42 3.37
C LEU A 468 -25.63 -23.63 3.64
N ARG A 469 -24.55 -23.82 2.87
CA ARG A 469 -23.55 -24.87 3.12
C ARG A 469 -22.89 -24.73 4.50
N ARG A 470 -22.70 -23.50 4.98
CA ARG A 470 -22.13 -23.23 6.32
C ARG A 470 -23.11 -23.58 7.43
N ILE A 471 -24.38 -23.20 7.29
CA ILE A 471 -25.45 -23.54 8.24
C ILE A 471 -25.63 -25.06 8.32
N LEU A 472 -25.61 -25.75 7.18
CA LEU A 472 -25.75 -27.20 7.11
C LEU A 472 -24.53 -27.97 7.65
N LYS A 473 -23.30 -27.42 7.52
CA LYS A 473 -22.10 -28.00 8.16
C LYS A 473 -22.03 -27.75 9.67
N SER A 474 -22.72 -26.73 10.19
CA SER A 474 -22.78 -26.44 11.64
C SER A 474 -23.79 -27.29 12.42
N LYS A 475 -24.61 -28.11 11.73
CA LYS A 475 -25.68 -28.94 12.33
C LYS A 475 -25.42 -30.46 12.23
N ARG A 476 -24.17 -30.91 12.16
CA ARG A 476 -23.84 -32.30 12.46
C ARG A 476 -23.38 -32.41 13.92
N PRO A 477 -24.21 -32.93 14.85
CA PRO A 477 -23.68 -33.42 16.12
C PRO A 477 -22.76 -34.62 15.85
N ALA A 478 -21.81 -34.82 16.76
CA ALA A 478 -20.69 -35.75 16.70
C ALA A 478 -21.06 -37.18 16.26
#